data_AF-A0A183K8Y8-F1
#
_entry.id   AF-A0A183K8Y8-F1
#
_cell.length_a   1.000
_cell.length_b   1.000
_cell.length_c   1.000
_cell.angle_alpha   90.00
_cell.angle_beta   90.00
_cell.angle_gamma   90.00
#
_symmetry.space_group_name_H-M   'P 1'
#
loop_
_entity.id
_entity.type
_entity.pdbx_description
1 polymer ?
#
loop_
_entity_poly.entity_id
_entity_poly.type
_entity_poly.pdbx_seq_one_letter_code
_entity_poly.pdbx_strand_id
1 'polypeptide(L)'
;MEIFRLGEVGPPKDDDFHRFKIFVKDEINWKRRHKKKNVEVFTRSTPHTNMKMIKVVAIFPDVSSHVIYDMLHDNDYRSLWDNTMKESTEICRITWNCSIEHFGCDIPSWAINLATTKVAPRLVKSLHRAALCYPGWKAQNRPEFKPWRNPEQQDKSVPALCYSDILREPDFSLKKVHEKHVSKEKALKEVGLPLDTRLDEDSS
;
A
#
# COMPACT_ATOMS: atom_id res chain seq x y z
N MET A 1 12.43 -3.14 -17.21
CA MET A 1 11.65 -4.38 -17.04
C MET A 1 10.22 -3.97 -16.72
N GLU A 2 9.28 -4.26 -17.61
CA GLU A 2 7.86 -4.05 -17.37
C GLU A 2 7.38 -5.18 -16.44
N ILE A 3 6.90 -4.84 -15.25
CA ILE A 3 6.58 -5.83 -14.20
C ILE A 3 5.19 -6.43 -14.45
N PHE A 4 4.24 -5.59 -14.83
CA PHE A 4 2.86 -5.97 -15.15
C PHE A 4 2.43 -5.23 -16.41
N ARG A 5 1.73 -5.93 -17.31
CA ARG A 5 1.03 -5.30 -18.43
C ARG A 5 -0.34 -4.87 -17.95
N LEU A 6 -0.73 -3.63 -18.29
CA LEU A 6 -2.08 -3.15 -18.01
C LEU A 6 -3.11 -4.07 -18.68
N GLY A 7 -4.15 -4.46 -17.93
CA GLY A 7 -5.25 -5.32 -18.42
C GLY A 7 -4.99 -6.83 -18.29
N GLU A 8 -3.82 -7.26 -17.83
CA GLU A 8 -3.57 -8.66 -17.50
C GLU A 8 -4.02 -8.95 -16.06
N VAL A 9 -5.03 -9.82 -15.89
CA VAL A 9 -5.50 -10.29 -14.58
C VAL A 9 -5.41 -11.81 -14.53
N GLY A 10 -4.79 -12.33 -13.48
CA GLY A 10 -4.67 -13.76 -13.25
C GLY A 10 -3.99 -14.08 -11.92
N PRO A 11 -3.89 -15.37 -11.57
CA PRO A 11 -3.19 -15.80 -10.37
C PRO A 11 -1.71 -15.39 -10.42
N PRO A 12 -1.15 -14.83 -9.32
CA PRO A 12 0.28 -14.54 -9.24
C PRO A 12 1.13 -15.80 -9.45
N LYS A 13 2.16 -15.72 -10.29
CA LYS A 13 3.11 -16.81 -10.58
C LYS A 13 4.44 -16.59 -9.87
N ASP A 14 5.25 -17.63 -9.74
CA ASP A 14 6.58 -17.55 -9.11
C ASP A 14 7.48 -16.50 -9.77
N ASP A 15 7.40 -16.37 -11.10
CA ASP A 15 8.12 -15.35 -11.85
C ASP A 15 7.71 -13.92 -11.46
N ASP A 16 6.44 -13.68 -11.12
CA ASP A 16 5.97 -12.36 -10.67
C ASP A 16 6.61 -12.00 -9.32
N PHE A 17 6.69 -12.95 -8.40
CA PHE A 17 7.39 -12.77 -7.12
C PHE A 17 8.90 -12.59 -7.32
N HIS A 18 9.52 -13.30 -8.25
CA HIS A 18 10.93 -13.15 -8.58
C HIS A 18 11.23 -11.76 -9.15
N ARG A 19 10.42 -11.31 -10.12
CA ARG A 19 10.49 -9.97 -10.71
C ARG A 19 10.30 -8.88 -9.66
N PHE A 20 9.34 -9.04 -8.76
CA PHE A 20 9.11 -8.11 -7.65
C PHE A 20 10.33 -8.04 -6.72
N LYS A 21 10.95 -9.18 -6.37
CA LYS A 21 12.17 -9.23 -5.54
C LYS A 21 13.36 -8.54 -6.20
N ILE A 22 13.53 -8.68 -7.52
CA ILE A 22 14.54 -7.93 -8.27
C ILE A 22 14.21 -6.44 -8.22
N PHE A 23 12.95 -6.09 -8.49
CA PHE A 23 12.50 -4.70 -8.52
C PHE A 23 12.70 -3.95 -7.20
N VAL A 24 12.41 -4.56 -6.05
CA VAL A 24 12.61 -3.90 -4.75
C VAL A 24 14.10 -3.70 -4.42
N LYS A 25 14.98 -4.58 -4.92
CA LYS A 25 16.44 -4.50 -4.78
C LYS A 25 17.10 -3.61 -5.83
N ASP A 26 16.40 -3.26 -6.90
CA ASP A 26 16.89 -2.38 -7.95
C ASP A 26 17.27 -1.01 -7.37
N GLU A 27 18.48 -0.56 -7.67
CA GLU A 27 18.98 0.77 -7.28
C GLU A 27 19.06 1.72 -8.48
N ILE A 28 18.83 1.21 -9.70
CA ILE A 28 18.94 1.98 -10.94
C ILE A 28 17.81 3.02 -11.00
N ASN A 29 18.16 4.28 -11.28
CA ASN A 29 17.23 5.41 -11.39
C ASN A 29 16.44 5.73 -10.10
N TRP A 30 16.81 5.15 -8.94
CA TRP A 30 16.23 5.50 -7.66
C TRP A 30 17.01 6.65 -7.01
N LYS A 31 16.34 7.77 -6.74
CA LYS A 31 16.94 8.90 -6.01
C LYS A 31 16.66 8.74 -4.52
N ARG A 32 17.69 8.62 -3.68
CA ARG A 32 17.53 8.63 -2.21
C ARG A 32 17.14 10.04 -1.75
N ARG A 33 16.03 10.15 -1.02
CA ARG A 33 15.46 11.42 -0.54
C ARG A 33 15.55 11.56 0.99
N HIS A 34 15.63 10.45 1.71
CA HIS A 34 15.77 10.43 3.17
C HIS A 34 16.64 9.26 3.61
N LYS A 35 17.46 9.47 4.65
CA LYS A 35 18.18 8.42 5.37
C LYS A 35 18.33 8.84 6.83
N LYS A 36 17.74 8.06 7.73
CA LYS A 36 17.88 8.29 9.18
C LYS A 36 17.75 6.97 9.94
N LYS A 37 18.77 6.65 10.74
CA LYS A 37 18.84 5.41 11.54
C LYS A 37 18.54 4.18 10.67
N ASN A 38 17.36 3.59 10.86
CA ASN A 38 16.93 2.35 10.24
C ASN A 38 15.97 2.56 9.06
N VAL A 39 15.79 3.80 8.58
CA VAL A 39 14.83 4.13 7.52
C VAL A 39 15.51 4.88 6.38
N GLU A 40 15.34 4.37 5.16
CA GLU A 40 15.74 5.01 3.91
C GLU A 40 14.53 5.16 2.98
N VAL A 41 14.42 6.32 2.32
CA VAL A 41 13.32 6.62 1.38
C VAL A 41 13.92 6.98 0.03
N PHE A 42 13.43 6.35 -1.01
CA PHE A 42 13.83 6.55 -2.40
C PHE A 42 12.62 6.90 -3.25
N THR A 43 12.85 7.71 -4.28
CA THR A 43 11.82 8.07 -5.26
C THR A 43 12.31 7.85 -6.68
N ARG A 44 11.42 7.42 -7.57
CA ARG A 44 11.69 7.26 -9.00
C ARG A 44 10.53 7.82 -9.82
N SER A 45 10.82 8.68 -10.79
CA SER A 45 9.80 9.20 -11.73
C SER A 45 9.35 8.10 -12.69
N THR A 46 8.11 8.21 -13.19
CA THR A 46 7.56 7.27 -14.18
C THR A 46 7.10 8.02 -15.42
N PRO A 47 7.16 7.40 -16.63
CA PRO A 47 6.72 8.08 -17.85
C PRO A 47 5.20 8.29 -17.93
N HIS A 48 4.40 7.51 -17.19
CA HIS A 48 2.96 7.42 -17.38
C HIS A 48 2.14 8.26 -16.40
N THR A 49 2.75 8.74 -15.31
CA THR A 49 2.07 9.54 -14.28
C THR A 49 3.04 10.50 -13.60
N ASN A 50 2.52 11.66 -13.18
CA ASN A 50 3.23 12.64 -12.35
C ASN A 50 3.45 12.11 -10.91
N MET A 51 2.82 11.01 -10.53
CA MET A 51 3.10 10.29 -9.28
C MET A 51 4.50 9.66 -9.33
N LYS A 52 5.31 9.96 -8.31
CA LYS A 52 6.61 9.32 -8.12
C LYS A 52 6.40 7.95 -7.47
N MET A 53 7.09 6.92 -7.97
CA MET A 53 7.22 5.68 -7.21
C MET A 53 8.00 5.95 -5.93
N ILE A 54 7.56 5.35 -4.83
CA ILE A 54 8.18 5.49 -3.52
C ILE A 54 8.67 4.11 -3.09
N LYS A 55 9.94 4.03 -2.69
CA LYS A 55 10.52 2.86 -2.04
C LYS A 55 10.97 3.25 -0.64
N VAL A 56 10.49 2.53 0.36
CA VAL A 56 10.87 2.73 1.76
C VAL A 56 11.54 1.46 2.27
N VAL A 57 12.76 1.58 2.75
CA VAL A 57 13.52 0.49 3.36
C VAL A 57 13.58 0.76 4.86
N ALA A 58 13.04 -0.14 5.66
CA ALA A 58 13.00 -0.03 7.12
C ALA A 58 13.52 -1.30 7.78
N ILE A 59 14.29 -1.16 8.87
CA ILE A 59 14.83 -2.27 9.67
C ILE A 59 14.28 -2.21 11.10
N PHE A 60 13.57 -3.27 11.51
CA PHE A 60 13.01 -3.42 12.86
C PHE A 60 13.69 -4.62 13.56
N PRO A 61 14.81 -4.40 14.29
CA PRO A 61 15.57 -5.48 14.90
C PRO A 61 14.83 -6.16 16.07
N ASP A 62 13.82 -5.48 16.62
CA ASP A 62 13.00 -5.85 17.76
C ASP A 62 11.67 -6.52 17.36
N VAL A 63 11.44 -6.76 16.07
CA VAL A 63 10.20 -7.36 15.54
C VAL A 63 10.55 -8.52 14.62
N SER A 64 9.99 -9.70 14.88
CA SER A 64 10.14 -10.84 13.97
C SER A 64 9.34 -10.65 12.68
N SER A 65 9.87 -11.12 11.55
CA SER A 65 9.24 -10.96 10.23
C SER A 65 7.83 -11.56 10.15
N HIS A 66 7.56 -12.66 10.86
CA HIS A 66 6.24 -13.29 10.89
C HIS A 66 5.17 -12.43 11.59
N VAL A 67 5.57 -11.59 12.55
CA VAL A 67 4.67 -10.64 13.23
C VAL A 67 4.24 -9.55 12.26
N ILE A 68 5.19 -9.02 11.48
CA ILE A 68 4.90 -8.02 10.44
C ILE A 68 3.99 -8.64 9.37
N TYR A 69 4.28 -9.87 8.94
CA TYR A 69 3.44 -10.58 7.98
C TYR A 69 2.00 -10.71 8.49
N ASP A 70 1.80 -11.22 9.70
CA ASP A 70 0.44 -11.38 10.27
C ASP A 70 -0.27 -10.04 10.45
N MET A 71 0.41 -9.04 11.01
CA MET A 71 -0.14 -7.71 11.22
C MET A 71 -0.57 -7.04 9.91
N LEU A 72 0.17 -7.24 8.80
CA LEU A 72 -0.19 -6.66 7.50
C LEU A 72 -1.42 -7.33 6.86
N HIS A 73 -1.65 -8.62 7.14
CA HIS A 73 -2.78 -9.38 6.61
C HIS A 73 -4.04 -9.33 7.50
N ASP A 74 -3.91 -8.90 8.76
CA ASP A 74 -5.02 -8.80 9.70
C ASP A 74 -5.81 -7.50 9.52
N ASN A 75 -6.87 -7.55 8.70
CA ASN A 75 -7.71 -6.38 8.38
C ASN A 75 -8.36 -5.76 9.63
N ASP A 76 -8.84 -6.60 10.57
CA ASP A 76 -9.42 -6.16 11.85
C ASP A 76 -8.42 -5.33 12.67
N TYR A 77 -7.14 -5.72 12.64
CA TYR A 77 -6.10 -4.92 13.28
C TYR A 77 -5.74 -3.69 12.47
N ARG A 78 -5.71 -3.80 11.14
CA ARG A 78 -5.33 -2.72 10.23
C ARG A 78 -6.18 -1.47 10.44
N SER A 79 -7.49 -1.62 10.63
CA SER A 79 -8.40 -0.51 10.92
C SER A 79 -8.11 0.24 12.22
N LEU A 80 -7.36 -0.36 13.15
CA LEU A 80 -7.01 0.26 14.44
C LEU A 80 -5.73 1.10 14.38
N TRP A 81 -4.78 0.76 13.50
CA TRP A 81 -3.46 1.41 13.46
C TRP A 81 -3.20 2.21 12.18
N ASP A 82 -3.89 1.90 11.09
CA ASP A 82 -3.78 2.61 9.82
C ASP A 82 -4.86 3.68 9.68
N ASN A 83 -4.53 4.90 10.13
CA ASN A 83 -5.45 6.04 10.04
C ASN A 83 -5.80 6.45 8.60
N THR A 84 -5.03 5.98 7.60
CA THR A 84 -5.25 6.31 6.18
C THR A 84 -6.31 5.40 5.54
N MET A 85 -6.57 4.24 6.14
CA MET A 85 -7.60 3.31 5.72
C MET A 85 -8.97 3.77 6.21
N LYS A 86 -9.83 4.25 5.29
CA LYS A 86 -11.21 4.65 5.63
C LYS A 86 -12.20 3.50 5.49
N GLU A 87 -12.00 2.68 4.47
CA GLU A 87 -12.81 1.50 4.18
C GLU A 87 -11.93 0.43 3.55
N SER A 88 -12.26 -0.83 3.82
CA SER A 88 -11.71 -1.97 3.09
C SER A 88 -12.81 -2.99 2.91
N THR A 89 -12.95 -3.50 1.70
CA THR A 89 -13.91 -4.55 1.39
C THR A 89 -13.33 -5.46 0.33
N GLU A 90 -13.33 -6.75 0.61
CA GLU A 90 -12.95 -7.77 -0.36
C GLU A 90 -14.05 -7.89 -1.43
N ILE A 91 -13.70 -7.71 -2.70
CA ILE A 91 -14.64 -7.75 -3.83
C ILE A 91 -14.78 -9.18 -4.33
N CYS A 92 -13.67 -9.83 -4.65
CA CYS A 92 -13.64 -11.21 -5.14
C CYS A 92 -12.26 -11.85 -4.97
N ARG A 93 -12.21 -13.18 -4.99
CA ARG A 93 -10.97 -13.96 -4.87
C ARG A 93 -10.43 -14.44 -6.21
N ILE A 94 -9.14 -14.25 -6.43
CA ILE A 94 -8.40 -14.83 -7.56
C ILE A 94 -7.91 -16.24 -7.19
N THR A 95 -7.33 -16.38 -5.99
CA THR A 95 -6.91 -17.64 -5.38
C THR A 95 -7.19 -17.59 -3.87
N TRP A 96 -6.90 -18.66 -3.13
CA TRP A 96 -7.10 -18.67 -1.67
C TRP A 96 -6.22 -17.65 -0.92
N ASN A 97 -5.13 -17.19 -1.52
CA ASN A 97 -4.16 -16.23 -0.97
C ASN A 97 -4.06 -14.94 -1.80
N CYS A 98 -4.99 -14.70 -2.72
CA CYS A 98 -4.99 -13.51 -3.57
C CYS A 98 -6.42 -13.05 -3.86
N SER A 99 -6.70 -11.80 -3.49
CA SER A 99 -8.01 -11.16 -3.55
C SER A 99 -7.91 -9.82 -4.29
N ILE A 100 -9.04 -9.38 -4.84
CA ILE A 100 -9.25 -8.01 -5.28
C ILE A 100 -10.01 -7.30 -4.16
N GLU A 101 -9.46 -6.19 -3.68
CA GLU A 101 -9.99 -5.45 -2.54
C GLU A 101 -10.20 -3.98 -2.91
N HIS A 102 -11.32 -3.43 -2.46
CA HIS A 102 -11.53 -1.99 -2.41
C HIS A 102 -10.82 -1.41 -1.18
N PHE A 103 -10.07 -0.33 -1.36
CA PHE A 103 -9.46 0.43 -0.28
C PHE A 103 -9.70 1.92 -0.48
N GLY A 104 -10.44 2.55 0.43
CA GLY A 104 -10.69 4.00 0.38
C GLY A 104 -9.66 4.78 1.19
N CYS A 105 -9.13 5.85 0.59
CA CYS A 105 -8.14 6.74 1.17
C CYS A 105 -8.36 8.19 0.72
N ASP A 106 -8.24 9.13 1.65
CA ASP A 106 -8.45 10.57 1.42
C ASP A 106 -7.12 11.33 1.17
N ILE A 107 -6.21 10.76 0.38
CA ILE A 107 -4.90 11.39 0.08
C ILE A 107 -4.74 11.63 -1.43
N PRO A 108 -4.75 12.88 -1.92
CA PRO A 108 -4.55 13.17 -3.33
C PRO A 108 -3.09 12.98 -3.76
N SER A 109 -2.87 12.74 -5.06
CA SER A 109 -1.59 12.41 -5.68
C SER A 109 -0.49 13.44 -5.42
N TRP A 110 -0.80 14.73 -5.54
CA TRP A 110 0.14 15.82 -5.30
C TRP A 110 0.62 15.81 -3.83
N ALA A 111 -0.26 15.45 -2.89
CA ALA A 111 0.07 15.39 -1.47
C ALA A 111 0.99 14.20 -1.16
N ILE A 112 0.79 13.07 -1.85
CA ILE A 112 1.70 11.91 -1.79
C ILE A 112 3.10 12.34 -2.23
N ASN A 113 3.22 12.96 -3.40
CA ASN A 113 4.49 13.41 -3.97
C ASN A 113 5.25 14.41 -3.07
N LEU A 114 4.52 15.37 -2.51
CA LEU A 114 5.08 16.44 -1.67
C LEU A 114 5.54 15.91 -0.31
N ALA A 115 4.73 15.05 0.29
CA ALA A 115 4.92 14.64 1.66
C ALA A 115 5.74 13.35 1.80
N THR A 116 6.05 12.66 0.69
CA THR A 116 6.72 11.34 0.67
C THR A 116 7.87 11.23 1.68
N THR A 117 8.77 12.21 1.74
CA THR A 117 9.96 12.16 2.60
C THR A 117 9.64 12.35 4.09
N LYS A 118 8.53 12.99 4.43
CA LYS A 118 8.08 13.24 5.81
C LYS A 118 7.01 12.24 6.26
N VAL A 119 6.15 11.79 5.35
CA VAL A 119 5.10 10.81 5.57
C VAL A 119 5.69 9.41 5.70
N ALA A 120 6.64 9.01 4.85
CA ALA A 120 7.24 7.68 4.94
C ALA A 120 7.84 7.37 6.33
N PRO A 121 8.65 8.25 6.96
CA PRO A 121 9.11 8.00 8.33
C PRO A 121 7.99 7.89 9.38
N ARG A 122 6.91 8.66 9.22
CA ARG A 122 5.75 8.60 10.13
C ARG A 122 4.99 7.29 9.96
N LEU A 123 4.73 6.87 8.72
CA LEU A 123 4.10 5.59 8.40
C LEU A 123 4.93 4.41 8.92
N VAL A 124 6.25 4.44 8.68
CA VAL A 124 7.17 3.43 9.19
C VAL A 124 7.15 3.36 10.72
N LYS A 125 7.10 4.51 11.41
CA LYS A 125 6.98 4.54 12.87
C LYS A 125 5.64 3.99 13.35
N SER A 126 4.54 4.30 12.66
CA SER A 126 3.21 3.76 12.98
C SER A 126 3.17 2.24 12.81
N LEU A 127 3.69 1.75 11.67
CA LEU A 127 3.81 0.33 11.35
C LEU A 127 4.68 -0.40 12.39
N HIS A 128 5.82 0.17 12.78
CA HIS A 128 6.68 -0.41 13.81
C HIS A 128 5.96 -0.53 15.15
N ARG A 129 5.26 0.52 15.60
CA ARG A 129 4.47 0.50 16.83
C ARG A 129 3.33 -0.53 16.76
N ALA A 130 2.63 -0.59 15.63
CA ALA A 130 1.58 -1.57 15.39
C ALA A 130 2.14 -3.00 15.47
N ALA A 131 3.33 -3.25 14.89
CA ALA A 131 3.94 -4.57 14.92
C ALA A 131 4.36 -5.00 16.33
N LEU A 132 4.86 -4.06 17.15
CA LEU A 132 5.16 -4.33 18.56
C LEU A 132 3.90 -4.65 19.38
N CYS A 133 2.78 -4.01 19.07
CA CYS A 133 1.51 -4.20 19.79
C CYS A 133 0.69 -5.41 19.28
N TYR A 134 0.92 -5.85 18.03
CA TYR A 134 0.12 -6.87 17.36
C TYR A 134 0.00 -8.18 18.15
N PRO A 135 1.09 -8.80 18.67
CA PRO A 135 0.97 -10.06 19.40
C PRO A 135 0.05 -9.97 20.62
N GLY A 136 0.14 -8.86 21.37
CA GLY A 136 -0.69 -8.63 22.55
C GLY A 136 -2.16 -8.39 22.20
N TRP A 137 -2.42 -7.69 21.09
CA TRP A 137 -3.79 -7.51 20.59
C TRP A 137 -4.36 -8.83 20.06
N LYS A 138 -3.61 -9.57 19.24
CA LYS A 138 -4.09 -10.80 18.59
C LYS A 138 -4.43 -11.89 19.60
N ALA A 139 -3.68 -11.98 20.71
CA ALA A 139 -3.98 -12.87 21.83
C ALA A 139 -5.40 -12.68 22.40
N GLN A 140 -5.97 -11.48 22.26
CA GLN A 140 -7.29 -11.11 22.79
C GLN A 140 -8.37 -11.05 21.70
N ASN A 141 -8.01 -11.16 20.43
CA ASN A 141 -8.90 -10.93 19.28
C ASN A 141 -8.82 -12.10 18.30
N ARG A 142 -9.45 -13.22 18.68
CA ARG A 142 -9.51 -14.47 17.89
C ARG A 142 -8.10 -14.92 17.45
N PRO A 143 -7.24 -15.35 18.40
CA PRO A 143 -5.82 -15.63 18.11
C PRO A 143 -5.59 -16.66 17.00
N GLU A 144 -6.48 -17.65 16.91
CA GLU A 144 -6.43 -18.72 15.91
C GLU A 144 -6.97 -18.30 14.54
N PHE A 145 -7.70 -17.19 14.46
CA PHE A 145 -8.28 -16.71 13.21
C PHE A 145 -7.24 -15.94 12.40
N LYS A 146 -6.63 -16.65 11.44
CA LYS A 146 -5.63 -16.18 10.50
C LYS A 146 -5.93 -16.75 9.10
N PRO A 147 -7.01 -16.31 8.44
CA PRO A 147 -7.43 -16.86 7.15
C PRO A 147 -6.35 -16.76 6.06
N TRP A 148 -5.44 -15.78 6.15
CA TRP A 148 -4.26 -15.67 5.27
C TRP A 148 -3.22 -16.81 5.42
N ARG A 149 -3.27 -17.57 6.52
CA ARG A 149 -2.45 -18.79 6.73
C ARG A 149 -3.24 -20.08 6.60
N ASN A 150 -4.55 -19.99 6.85
CA ASN A 150 -5.46 -21.11 7.07
C ASN A 150 -6.62 -20.99 6.08
N PRO A 151 -6.50 -21.56 4.86
CA PRO A 151 -7.50 -21.42 3.80
C PRO A 151 -8.91 -21.85 4.21
N GLU A 152 -9.04 -22.77 5.14
CA GLU A 152 -10.31 -23.26 5.69
C GLU A 152 -11.09 -22.21 6.47
N GLN A 153 -10.42 -21.15 6.94
CA GLN A 153 -11.02 -20.03 7.68
C GLN A 153 -11.51 -18.89 6.77
N GLN A 154 -11.28 -18.99 5.46
CA GLN A 154 -11.67 -17.96 4.48
C GLN A 154 -13.20 -17.79 4.41
N ASP A 155 -13.66 -16.55 4.23
CA ASP A 155 -15.08 -16.25 4.13
C ASP A 155 -15.66 -16.74 2.80
N LYS A 156 -16.38 -17.85 2.83
CA LYS A 156 -16.97 -18.48 1.62
C LYS A 156 -18.02 -17.63 0.91
N SER A 157 -18.48 -16.52 1.51
CA SER A 157 -19.43 -15.60 0.87
C SER A 157 -18.79 -14.73 -0.21
N VAL A 158 -17.47 -14.47 -0.13
CA VAL A 158 -16.74 -13.70 -1.15
C VAL A 158 -16.69 -14.51 -2.46
N PRO A 159 -17.18 -13.97 -3.59
CA PRO A 159 -17.22 -14.71 -4.85
C PRO A 159 -15.82 -14.93 -5.41
N ALA A 160 -15.65 -16.00 -6.19
CA ALA A 160 -14.47 -16.16 -7.04
C ALA A 160 -14.53 -15.13 -8.18
N LEU A 161 -13.35 -14.67 -8.65
CA LEU A 161 -13.25 -13.77 -9.78
C LEU A 161 -13.86 -14.40 -11.04
N CYS A 162 -14.79 -13.69 -11.66
CA CYS A 162 -15.31 -14.03 -12.97
C CYS A 162 -14.47 -13.34 -14.05
N TYR A 163 -13.68 -14.12 -14.80
CA TYR A 163 -12.78 -13.56 -15.81
C TYR A 163 -13.49 -12.87 -16.97
N SER A 164 -14.78 -13.13 -17.20
CA SER A 164 -15.57 -12.39 -18.20
C SER A 164 -15.87 -10.95 -17.79
N ASP A 165 -15.77 -10.64 -16.50
CA ASP A 165 -16.06 -9.30 -15.95
C ASP A 165 -14.83 -8.37 -16.05
N ILE A 166 -13.67 -8.93 -16.41
CA ILE A 166 -12.43 -8.17 -16.58
C ILE A 166 -12.33 -7.65 -18.01
N LEU A 167 -12.42 -6.32 -18.15
CA LEU A 167 -12.17 -5.64 -19.41
C LEU A 167 -10.67 -5.67 -19.77
N ARG A 168 -10.35 -5.88 -21.04
CA ARG A 168 -8.97 -5.84 -21.56
C ARG A 168 -8.38 -4.42 -21.52
N GLU A 169 -9.24 -3.42 -21.64
CA GLU A 169 -8.89 -2.01 -21.58
C GLU A 169 -9.87 -1.31 -20.63
N PRO A 170 -9.42 -0.31 -19.85
CA PRO A 170 -10.31 0.47 -18.99
C PRO A 170 -11.42 1.15 -19.79
N ASP A 171 -12.64 1.13 -19.27
CA ASP A 171 -13.80 1.87 -19.78
C ASP A 171 -13.85 3.33 -19.27
N PHE A 172 -12.81 3.78 -18.58
CA PHE A 172 -12.64 5.14 -18.07
C PHE A 172 -11.29 5.75 -18.48
N SER A 173 -11.19 7.09 -18.41
CA SER A 173 -9.97 7.80 -18.79
C SER A 173 -8.86 7.65 -17.75
N LEU A 174 -7.75 7.02 -18.14
CA LEU A 174 -6.54 6.90 -17.31
C LEU A 174 -5.79 8.23 -17.08
N LYS A 175 -6.12 9.29 -17.82
CA LYS A 175 -5.34 10.55 -17.83
C LYS A 175 -5.69 11.50 -16.70
N LYS A 176 -6.78 11.26 -15.95
CA LYS A 176 -7.27 12.19 -14.92
C LYS A 176 -7.58 11.45 -13.63
N VAL A 177 -6.82 11.76 -12.58
CA VAL A 177 -7.22 11.40 -11.22
C VAL A 177 -8.27 12.41 -10.77
N HIS A 178 -9.45 11.92 -10.34
CA HIS A 178 -10.55 12.77 -9.88
C HIS A 178 -10.32 13.23 -8.43
N GLU A 179 -9.55 14.31 -8.25
CA GLU A 179 -9.14 14.78 -6.91
C GLU A 179 -9.96 15.96 -6.38
N LYS A 180 -11.00 16.38 -7.09
CA LYS A 180 -11.83 17.56 -6.74
C LYS A 180 -12.54 17.44 -5.39
N HIS A 181 -12.62 16.23 -4.83
CA HIS A 181 -13.33 15.95 -3.59
C HIS A 181 -12.48 16.18 -2.32
N VAL A 182 -11.17 16.46 -2.46
CA VAL A 182 -10.28 16.70 -1.32
C VAL A 182 -9.72 18.12 -1.37
N SER A 183 -10.03 18.94 -0.36
CA SER A 183 -9.47 20.28 -0.26
C SER A 183 -7.97 20.24 0.04
N LYS A 184 -7.23 21.30 -0.32
CA LYS A 184 -5.80 21.43 -0.02
C LYS A 184 -5.55 21.33 1.49
N GLU A 185 -6.41 21.94 2.30
CA GLU A 185 -6.33 21.92 3.76
C GLU A 185 -6.52 20.50 4.31
N LYS A 186 -7.54 19.76 3.83
CA LYS A 186 -7.81 18.38 4.25
C LYS A 186 -6.63 17.47 3.88
N ALA A 187 -6.11 17.60 2.65
CA ALA A 187 -4.97 16.82 2.18
C ALA A 187 -3.69 17.11 2.99
N LEU A 188 -3.34 18.39 3.20
CA LEU A 188 -2.16 18.77 3.99
C LEU A 188 -2.27 18.30 5.44
N LYS A 189 -3.47 18.38 6.04
CA LYS A 189 -3.72 17.84 7.38
C LYS A 189 -3.49 16.33 7.42
N GLU A 190 -4.01 15.58 6.45
CA GLU A 190 -3.89 14.11 6.39
C GLU A 190 -2.41 13.68 6.26
N VAL A 191 -1.62 14.39 5.47
CA VAL A 191 -0.17 14.14 5.35
C VAL A 191 0.67 14.82 6.46
N GLY A 192 0.01 15.56 7.37
CA GLY A 192 0.59 16.30 8.48
C GLY A 192 1.63 17.35 8.06
N LEU A 193 1.32 18.12 7.02
CA LEU A 193 2.07 19.26 6.53
C LEU A 193 1.39 20.59 6.92
N PRO A 194 2.15 21.67 7.12
CA PRO A 194 1.60 23.01 7.39
C PRO A 194 0.75 23.54 6.22
N LEU A 195 -0.25 24.37 6.52
CA LEU A 195 -1.16 24.95 5.50
C LEU A 195 -0.45 25.86 4.49
N ASP A 196 0.65 26.50 4.91
CA ASP A 196 1.51 27.36 4.08
C ASP A 196 2.47 26.58 3.18
N THR A 197 2.41 25.25 3.17
CA THR A 197 3.24 24.43 2.28
C THR A 197 3.00 24.83 0.82
N ARG A 198 4.06 25.29 0.16
CA ARG A 198 4.09 25.58 -1.27
C ARG A 198 4.12 24.27 -2.05
N LEU A 199 3.28 24.18 -3.06
CA LEU A 199 3.32 23.11 -4.05
C LEU A 199 4.35 23.56 -5.09
N ASP A 200 5.41 22.78 -5.29
CA ASP A 200 6.32 23.02 -6.41
C ASP A 200 5.53 22.78 -7.72
N GLU A 201 5.74 23.56 -8.78
CA GLU A 201 4.96 23.43 -10.04
C GLU A 201 5.09 22.02 -10.66
N ASP A 202 6.20 21.32 -10.39
CA ASP A 202 6.46 19.91 -10.72
C ASP A 202 5.61 18.88 -9.93
N SER A 203 4.73 19.34 -9.04
CA SER A 203 3.82 18.48 -8.24
C SER A 203 2.48 18.25 -8.92
N SER A 204 2.21 18.94 -10.03
CA SER A 204 0.95 18.98 -10.79
C SER A 204 1.00 18.02 -11.98
#